data_AF-A0A2J0PGD1-F1
#
_entry.id   AF-A0A2J0PGD1-F1
#
_cell.length_a   1.000
_cell.length_b   1.000
_cell.length_c   1.000
_cell.angle_alpha   90.00
_cell.angle_beta   90.00
_cell.angle_gamma   90.00
#
_symmetry.space_group_name_H-M   'P 1'
#
loop_
_entity.id
_entity.type
_entity.pdbx_description
1 polymer ?
#
loop_
_entity_poly.entity_id
_entity_poly.type
_entity_poly.pdbx_seq_one_letter_code
_entity_poly.pdbx_strand_id
1 'polypeptide(L)' 'MACTKSTQTRPEFTWRFLTLGEFTNQIVNVTASTEREAREKTPEGCVCILACRFRVEEVQHV' A
#
# COMPACT_ATOMS: atom_id res chain seq x y z
N MET A 1 0.27 0.80 28.88
CA MET A 1 0.70 1.34 27.59
C MET A 1 -0.53 1.81 26.85
N ALA A 2 -0.82 3.12 26.85
CA ALA A 2 -2.01 3.67 26.20
C ALA A 2 -1.77 3.69 24.69
N CYS A 3 -2.33 2.72 23.98
CA CYS A 3 -2.38 2.75 22.52
C CYS A 3 -3.40 3.82 22.14
N THR A 4 -2.92 5.05 21.91
CA THR A 4 -3.75 6.14 21.43
C THR A 4 -4.34 5.72 20.09
N LYS A 5 -5.62 5.33 20.07
CA LYS A 5 -6.41 5.25 18.84
C LYS A 5 -6.58 6.68 18.35
N SER A 6 -5.57 7.16 17.64
CA SER A 6 -5.63 8.43 16.96
C SER A 6 -6.68 8.28 15.85
N THR A 7 -7.85 8.89 16.05
CA THR A 7 -8.84 9.15 14.99
C THR A 7 -8.30 10.23 14.04
N GLN A 8 -7.05 10.07 13.62
CA GLN A 8 -6.53 10.76 12.46
C GLN A 8 -7.03 9.94 11.30
N THR A 9 -8.02 10.44 10.58
CA THR A 9 -8.45 9.90 9.28
C THR A 9 -7.25 9.99 8.35
N ARG A 10 -6.32 9.04 8.47
CA ARG A 10 -5.20 8.90 7.56
C ARG A 10 -5.84 8.38 6.28
N PRO A 11 -5.90 9.17 5.20
CA PRO A 11 -6.47 8.69 3.96
C PRO A 11 -5.74 7.40 3.59
N GLU A 12 -6.50 6.32 3.46
CA GLU A 12 -5.94 5.04 3.02
C GLU A 12 -5.72 5.12 1.52
N PHE A 13 -4.55 4.68 1.09
CA PHE A 13 -4.20 4.63 -0.32
C PHE A 13 -3.90 3.19 -0.71
N THR A 14 -4.34 2.81 -1.91
CA THR A 14 -3.88 1.61 -2.58
C THR A 14 -2.62 1.94 -3.36
N TRP A 15 -1.51 1.41 -2.90
CA TRP A 15 -0.21 1.48 -3.55
C TRP A 15 -0.04 0.27 -4.47
N ARG A 16 0.27 0.51 -5.74
CA ARG A 16 0.53 -0.57 -6.70
C ARG A 16 2.02 -0.64 -6.96
N PHE A 17 2.63 -1.77 -6.63
CA PHE A 17 4.02 -2.05 -6.91
C PHE A 17 4.15 -3.08 -8.01
N LEU A 18 5.04 -2.82 -8.97
CA LEU A 18 5.56 -3.85 -9.83
C LEU A 18 6.73 -4.52 -9.11
N THR A 19 6.61 -5.80 -8.82
CA THR A 19 7.68 -6.59 -8.22
C THR A 19 8.48 -7.27 -9.33
N LEU A 20 9.78 -6.99 -9.39
CA LEU A 20 10.74 -7.67 -10.28
C LEU A 20 11.64 -8.55 -9.41
N GLY A 21 11.59 -9.87 -9.57
CA GLY A 21 12.34 -10.79 -8.72
C GLY A 21 11.87 -12.26 -8.78
N GLU A 22 12.19 -13.01 -7.72
CA GLU A 22 12.11 -14.48 -7.60
C GLU A 22 10.75 -15.09 -7.97
N PHE A 23 9.67 -14.30 -7.89
CA PHE A 23 8.32 -14.71 -8.24
C PHE A 23 7.72 -13.89 -9.38
N THR A 24 8.42 -13.76 -10.52
CA THR A 24 7.92 -13.16 -11.78
C THR A 24 7.45 -11.69 -11.69
N ASN A 25 7.32 -11.02 -12.85
CA ASN A 25 6.87 -9.63 -12.94
C ASN A 25 5.38 -9.52 -12.60
N GLN A 26 5.05 -9.31 -11.33
CA GLN A 26 3.67 -9.22 -10.84
C GLN A 26 3.35 -7.82 -10.30
N ILE A 27 2.08 -7.45 -10.35
CA ILE A 27 1.58 -6.22 -9.73
C ILE A 27 0.96 -6.57 -8.38
N VAL A 28 1.56 -6.06 -7.31
CA VAL A 28 1.08 -6.20 -5.93
C VAL A 28 0.37 -4.93 -5.51
N ASN A 29 -0.85 -5.08 -4.97
CA ASN A 29 -1.62 -3.96 -4.42
C ASN A 29 -1.51 -3.98 -2.90
N VAL A 30 -1.09 -2.88 -2.31
CA VAL A 30 -0.86 -2.74 -0.87
C VAL A 30 -1.62 -1.54 -0.35
N THR A 31 -2.51 -1.76 0.60
CA THR A 31 -3.20 -0.66 1.29
C THR A 31 -2.33 -0.15 2.44
N ALA A 32 -1.96 1.13 2.38
CA ALA A 32 -1.18 1.79 3.42
C ALA A 32 -1.39 3.30 3.40
N SER A 33 -1.15 3.96 4.52
CA SER A 33 -1.23 5.43 4.60
C SER A 33 -0.01 6.10 3.98
N THR A 34 1.14 5.42 3.95
CA THR A 34 2.41 5.94 3.40
C THR A 34 3.11 4.94 2.49
N GLU A 35 3.96 5.42 1.59
CA GLU A 35 4.76 4.58 0.70
C GLU A 35 5.71 3.66 1.46
N ARG A 36 6.27 4.15 2.57
CA ARG A 36 7.19 3.37 3.42
C ARG A 36 6.49 2.17 4.03
N GLU A 37 5.34 2.37 4.66
CA GLU A 37 4.51 1.27 5.19
C GLU A 37 4.11 0.31 4.07
N ALA A 38 3.88 0.83 2.86
CA ALA A 38 3.54 -0.01 1.71
C ALA A 38 4.73 -0.87 1.25
N ARG A 39 5.96 -0.34 1.29
CA ARG A 39 7.20 -1.09 1.01
C ARG A 39 7.55 -2.11 2.10
N GLU A 40 7.32 -1.78 3.38
CA GLU A 40 7.55 -2.73 4.48
C GLU A 40 6.62 -3.95 4.39
N LYS A 41 5.46 -3.80 3.74
CA LYS A 41 4.51 -4.89 3.48
C LYS A 41 4.81 -5.68 2.19
N THR A 42 5.68 -5.19 1.31
CA THR A 42 6.08 -5.96 0.11
C THR A 42 7.09 -7.05 0.48
N PRO A 43 7.04 -8.22 -0.18
CA PRO A 43 7.90 -9.36 0.16
C PRO A 43 9.40 -9.02 0.00
N GLU A 44 10.19 -9.46 0.98
CA GLU A 44 11.65 -9.34 0.94
C GLU A 44 12.24 -10.08 -0.26
N GLY A 45 13.29 -9.53 -0.88
CA GLY A 45 13.94 -10.13 -2.06
C GLY A 45 13.35 -9.74 -3.42
N CYS A 46 12.31 -8.89 -3.46
CA CYS A 46 11.78 -8.33 -4.71
C CYS A 46 12.12 -6.85 -4.88
N VAL A 47 12.53 -6.45 -6.09
CA VAL A 47 12.64 -5.02 -6.43
C VAL A 47 11.22 -4.48 -6.65
N CYS A 48 10.79 -3.57 -5.77
CA CYS A 48 9.45 -2.98 -5.83
C CYS A 48 9.50 -1.59 -6.49
N ILE A 49 8.98 -1.49 -7.70
CA ILE A 49 8.82 -0.22 -8.43
C ILE A 49 7.42 0.30 -8.17
N LEU A 50 7.30 1.51 -7.63
CA LEU A 50 6.00 2.16 -7.48
C LEU A 50 5.43 2.47 -8.87
N ALA A 51 4.32 1.84 -9.22
CA ALA A 51 3.65 2.08 -10.49
C ALA A 51 2.58 3.18 -10.34
N CYS A 52 1.76 3.11 -9.28
CA CYS A 52 0.63 4.00 -9.09
C CYS A 52 0.22 4.14 -7.61
N ARG A 53 -0.47 5.23 -7.28
CA ARG A 53 -1.15 5.44 -6.00
C ARG A 53 -2.61 5.86 -6.23
N PHE A 54 -3.56 5.12 -5.65
CA PHE A 54 -4.98 5.43 -5.68
C PHE A 54 -5.48 5.77 -4.27
N ARG A 55 -6.38 6.75 -4.14
CA ARG A 55 -7.10 6.95 -2.87
C ARG A 55 -8.13 5.83 -2.73
N VAL A 56 -8.23 5.26 -1.54
CA VAL A 56 -9.37 4.42 -1.17
C VAL A 56 -10.51 5.39 -0.83
N GLU A 57 -11.27 5.77 -1.85
CA GLU A 57 -12.53 6.46 -1.66
C GLU A 57 -13.64 5.40 -1.67
N GLU A 58 -14.44 5.36 -0.60
CA GLU A 58 -15.67 4.57 -0.61
C GLU A 58 -16.61 5.18 -1.66
N VAL A 59 -16.71 4.54 -2.82
CA VAL A 59 -17.67 4.93 -3.83
C VAL A 59 -19.05 4.47 -3.33
N GLN A 60 -19.77 5.35 -2.64
CA GLN A 60 -21.20 5.16 -2.42
C GLN A 60 -21.89 5.28 -3.78
N HIS A 61 -22.39 4.16 -4.31
CA HIS A 61 -23.36 4.19 -5.40
C HIS A 61 -24.65 4.81 -4.83
N VAL A 62 -25.02 5.99 -5.34
CA VAL A 62 -26.32 6.64 -5.07
C VAL A 62 -27.35 6.14 -6.07
#